data_AF-A0A534CYF0-F1
#
_entry.id   AF-A0A534CYF0-F1
#
_cell.length_a   1.000
_cell.length_b   1.000
_cell.length_c   1.000
_cell.angle_alpha   90.00
_cell.angle_beta   90.00
_cell.angle_gamma   90.00
#
_symmetry.space_group_name_H-M   'P 1'
#
loop_
_entity.id
_entity.type
_entity.pdbx_description
1 polymer ?
#
loop_
_entity_poly.entity_id
_entity_poly.type
_entity_poly.pdbx_seq_one_letter_code
_entity_poly.pdbx_strand_id
1 'polypeptide(L)' 'MLLIPAIDLRHGRCVRLHQGDFSAETRYEHEPHELLLRYRSLG' A
#
# COMPACT_ATOMS: atom_id res chain seq x y z
N MET A 1 17.22 -14.53 0.12
CA MET A 1 16.54 -13.35 0.71
C MET A 1 15.13 -13.30 0.16
N LEU A 2 14.09 -13.24 1.00
CA LEU A 2 12.70 -13.14 0.56
C LEU A 2 12.28 -11.66 0.51
N LEU A 3 11.69 -11.22 -0.60
CA LEU A 3 11.11 -9.89 -0.73
C LEU A 3 9.61 -9.99 -0.48
N ILE A 4 9.08 -9.18 0.44
CA ILE A 4 7.66 -9.17 0.80
C ILE A 4 7.11 -7.76 0.53
N PRO A 5 6.42 -7.55 -0.60
CA PRO A 5 5.72 -6.29 -0.87
C PRO A 5 4.66 -6.01 0.20
N ALA A 6 4.48 -4.74 0.55
CA ALA A 6 3.51 -4.31 1.57
C ALA A 6 2.54 -3.26 1.00
N ILE A 7 1.27 -3.38 1.38
CA ILE A 7 0.21 -2.42 1.08
C ILE A 7 -0.47 -2.08 2.40
N ASP A 8 -0.45 -0.81 2.82
CA ASP A 8 -1.19 -0.38 3.99
C ASP A 8 -2.58 0.08 3.55
N LEU A 9 -3.62 -0.35 4.28
CA LEU A 9 -5.01 -0.08 3.93
C LEU A 9 -5.67 0.75 5.02
N ARG A 10 -6.35 1.83 4.62
CA ARG A 10 -7.19 2.63 5.51
C ARG A 10 -8.35 3.25 4.74
N HIS A 11 -9.56 3.17 5.29
CA HIS A 11 -10.79 3.67 4.65
C HIS A 11 -10.95 3.22 3.18
N GLY A 12 -10.58 1.97 2.88
CA GLY A 12 -10.69 1.39 1.54
C GLY A 12 -9.61 1.83 0.54
N ARG A 13 -8.59 2.59 0.96
CA ARG A 13 -7.52 3.11 0.07
C ARG A 13 -6.14 2.60 0.45
N CYS A 14 -5.24 2.59 -0.53
CA CYS A 14 -3.80 2.44 -0.31
C CYS A 14 -3.24 3.71 0.33
N VAL A 15 -2.56 3.56 1.47
CA VAL A 15 -1.97 4.68 2.21
C VAL A 15 -0.55 4.38 2.66
N ARG A 16 0.15 5.39 3.16
CA ARG A 16 1.35 5.26 3.98
C ARG A 16 1.34 6.35 5.04
N LEU A 17 1.60 5.99 6.30
CA LEU A 17 1.77 6.95 7.39
C LEU A 17 3.25 7.25 7.58
N HIS A 18 3.62 8.52 7.70
CA HIS A 18 4.98 8.88 8.08
C HIS A 18 5.23 8.49 9.54
N GLN A 19 6.13 7.53 9.78
CA GLN A 19 6.46 7.02 11.13
C GLN A 19 5.23 6.55 11.94
N GLY A 20 4.15 6.11 11.28
CA GLY A 20 2.91 5.69 11.93
C GLY A 20 1.98 6.82 12.37
N ASP A 21 2.29 8.08 12.05
CA ASP A 21 1.45 9.22 12.38
C ASP A 21 0.24 9.31 11.43
N PHE A 22 -0.96 9.14 11.98
CA PHE A 22 -2.23 9.22 11.24
C PHE A 22 -2.52 10.61 10.68
N SER A 23 -1.94 11.67 11.25
CA SER A 23 -2.07 13.04 10.74
C SER A 23 -1.17 13.29 9.52
N ALA A 24 -0.13 12.48 9.35
CA ALA A 24 0.80 12.53 8.22
C ALA A 24 0.55 11.35 7.25
N GLU A 25 -0.69 11.25 6.76
CA GLU A 25 -1.13 10.24 5.78
C GLU A 25 -0.85 10.67 4.34
N THR A 26 -0.14 9.82 3.59
CA THR A 26 -0.07 9.89 2.13
C THR A 26 -1.05 8.91 1.52
N ARG A 27 -1.89 9.37 0.58
CA ARG A 27 -2.83 8.52 -0.18
C ARG A 27 -2.28 8.24 -1.57
N TYR A 28 -2.41 7.00 -2.01
CA TYR A 28 -2.08 6.60 -3.37
C TYR A 28 -3.34 6.46 -4.21
N GLU A 29 -3.21 6.71 -5.52
CA GLU A 29 -4.33 6.65 -6.46
C GLU A 29 -4.74 5.22 -6.83
N HIS A 30 -3.85 4.25 -6.66
CA HIS A 30 -4.14 2.87 -7.03
C HIS A 30 -5.13 2.26 -6.04
N GLU A 31 -6.12 1.57 -6.57
CA GLU A 31 -7.01 0.78 -5.74
C GLU A 31 -6.25 -0.43 -5.15
N PRO A 32 -6.60 -0.90 -3.94
CA PRO A 32 -5.89 -1.99 -3.28
C PRO A 32 -5.71 -3.24 -4.13
N HIS A 33 -6.75 -3.61 -4.90
CA HIS A 33 -6.75 -4.80 -5.73
C HIS A 33 -5.85 -4.65 -6.96
N GLU A 34 -5.75 -3.46 -7.54
CA GLU A 34 -4.87 -3.19 -8.69
C GLU A 34 -3.40 -3.34 -8.28
N LEU A 35 -3.03 -2.77 -7.13
CA LEU A 35 -1.66 -2.84 -6.62
C LEU A 35 -1.28 -4.27 -6.23
N LEU A 36 -2.20 -5.02 -5.61
CA LEU A 36 -2.04 -6.45 -5.32
C LEU A 36 -1.78 -7.26 -6.59
N LEU A 37 -2.61 -7.08 -7.62
CA LEU A 37 -2.47 -7.78 -8.90
C LEU A 37 -1.15 -7.44 -9.59
N ARG A 38 -0.72 -6.17 -9.52
CA ARG A 38 0.57 -5.73 -10.03
C ARG A 38 1.73 -6.39 -9.29
N TYR A 39 1.74 -6.40 -7.96
CA TYR A 39 2.79 -7.10 -7.20
C TYR A 39 2.85 -8.57 -7.57
N ARG A 40 1.70 -9.26 -7.61
CA ARG A 40 1.62 -10.67 -8.02
C ARG A 40 2.16 -10.92 -9.44
N SER A 41 1.98 -9.97 -10.35
CA SER A 41 2.50 -10.12 -11.73
C SER A 41 4.03 -9.98 -11.84
N LEU A 42 4.70 -9.50 -10.79
CA LEU A 42 6.14 -9.23 -10.79
C LEU A 42 6.96 -10.29 -10.06
N GLY A 43 6.32 -11.25 -9.37
CA GLY A 43 6.95 -12.35 -8.63
C GLY A 43 6.37 -12.55 -7.24
#